data_AF-A0A2J0MZB8-F1
#
_entry.id   AF-A0A2J0MZB8-F1
#
_cell.length_a   1.000
_cell.length_b   1.000
_cell.length_c   1.000
_cell.angle_alpha   90.00
_cell.angle_beta   90.00
_cell.angle_gamma   90.00
#
_symmetry.space_group_name_H-M   'P 1'
#
loop_
_entity.id
_entity.type
_entity.pdbx_description
1 polymer ?
#
loop_
_entity_poly.entity_id
_entity_poly.type
_entity_poly.pdbx_seq_one_letter_code
_entity_poly.pdbx_strand_id
1 'polypeptide(L)'
;MPQAQATILGAGAIGTAMATVLQENKYKVSFWDINEEVIDSINLFHKNSRAFPNLGLEKSIRAYKDIGKSVASADLVVFAVASRAVREVAASVKDHLPRNCMIVSLAKGLEDSTFKTMPQVLREELGGDFSHQIVVLSGPMLADHLITKNPTCAMLASEKSNTYIKRAKEAFENDWFKIIETRDVTGVCLGGVVKNALAVCSGIMDGM
;
A
#
# COMPACT_ATOMS: atom_id res chain seq x y z
N MET A 1 -7.95 -23.67 5.66
CA MET A 1 -7.11 -22.71 6.39
C MET A 1 -7.90 -21.42 6.58
N PRO A 2 -7.73 -20.67 7.67
CA PRO A 2 -8.38 -19.36 7.82
C PRO A 2 -7.96 -18.42 6.69
N GLN A 3 -8.88 -17.55 6.26
CA GLN A 3 -8.64 -16.56 5.20
C GLN A 3 -7.62 -15.51 5.68
N ALA A 4 -6.59 -15.24 4.88
CA ALA A 4 -5.55 -14.27 5.21
C ALA A 4 -6.12 -12.84 5.29
N GLN A 5 -5.60 -12.03 6.21
CA GLN A 5 -6.08 -10.67 6.49
C GLN A 5 -5.08 -9.61 6.02
N ALA A 6 -5.56 -8.64 5.26
CA ALA A 6 -4.79 -7.49 4.84
C ALA A 6 -5.38 -6.20 5.39
N THR A 7 -4.54 -5.35 5.97
CA THR A 7 -4.92 -4.00 6.42
C THR A 7 -4.20 -2.96 5.59
N ILE A 8 -4.95 -2.10 4.94
CA ILE A 8 -4.44 -1.01 4.11
C ILE A 8 -4.52 0.28 4.91
N LEU A 9 -3.36 0.86 5.21
CA LEU A 9 -3.23 2.15 5.88
C LEU A 9 -3.30 3.25 4.81
N GLY A 10 -4.41 3.97 4.80
CA GLY A 10 -4.75 4.99 3.80
C GLY A 10 -5.77 4.49 2.78
N ALA A 11 -7.02 4.95 2.91
CA ALA A 11 -8.13 4.69 2.01
C ALA A 11 -8.17 5.71 0.85
N GLY A 12 -7.00 6.05 0.29
CA GLY A 12 -6.91 6.85 -0.94
C GLY A 12 -7.24 6.04 -2.19
N ALA A 13 -7.09 6.65 -3.38
CA ALA A 13 -7.31 5.98 -4.66
C ALA A 13 -6.48 4.71 -4.81
N ILE A 14 -5.15 4.79 -4.59
CA ILE A 14 -4.28 3.62 -4.70
C ILE A 14 -4.57 2.56 -3.63
N GLY A 15 -4.84 2.96 -2.38
CA GLY A 15 -5.19 2.01 -1.31
C GLY A 15 -6.49 1.26 -1.63
N THR A 16 -7.50 1.98 -2.11
CA THR A 16 -8.77 1.38 -2.53
C THR A 16 -8.61 0.45 -3.72
N ALA A 17 -7.80 0.84 -4.71
CA ALA A 17 -7.48 0.00 -5.85
C ALA A 17 -6.73 -1.29 -5.45
N MET A 18 -5.81 -1.21 -4.47
CA MET A 18 -5.11 -2.40 -3.98
C MET A 18 -6.00 -3.34 -3.18
N ALA A 19 -7.10 -2.85 -2.57
CA ALA A 19 -8.11 -3.73 -2.01
C ALA A 19 -8.73 -4.62 -3.09
N THR A 20 -8.99 -4.10 -4.29
CA THR A 20 -9.47 -4.91 -5.43
C THR A 20 -8.50 -6.04 -5.78
N VAL A 21 -7.19 -5.75 -5.84
CA VAL A 21 -6.16 -6.77 -6.10
C VAL A 21 -6.15 -7.85 -5.02
N LEU A 22 -6.17 -7.44 -3.74
CA LEU A 22 -6.12 -8.35 -2.60
C LEU A 22 -7.39 -9.20 -2.47
N GLN A 23 -8.57 -8.64 -2.76
CA GLN A 23 -9.83 -9.38 -2.76
C GLN A 23 -9.91 -10.41 -3.88
N GLU A 24 -9.36 -10.11 -5.06
CA GLU A 24 -9.22 -11.08 -6.14
C GLU A 24 -8.47 -12.33 -5.64
N ASN A 25 -7.42 -12.08 -4.85
CA ASN A 25 -6.59 -13.08 -4.19
C ASN A 25 -7.13 -13.58 -2.85
N LYS A 26 -8.43 -13.36 -2.59
CA LYS A 26 -9.17 -13.87 -1.44
C LYS A 26 -8.65 -13.40 -0.08
N TYR A 27 -7.95 -12.28 -0.01
CA TYR A 27 -7.68 -11.66 1.29
C TYR A 27 -8.94 -11.01 1.85
N LYS A 28 -9.13 -11.13 3.17
CA LYS A 28 -10.08 -10.30 3.89
C LYS A 28 -9.43 -8.94 4.12
N VAL A 29 -9.97 -7.91 3.47
CA VAL A 29 -9.37 -6.57 3.49
C VAL A 29 -10.03 -5.68 4.53
N SER A 30 -9.22 -4.90 5.22
CA SER A 30 -9.66 -3.76 6.02
C SER A 30 -8.84 -2.51 5.72
N PHE A 31 -9.42 -1.36 6.08
CA PHE A 31 -8.77 -0.07 5.96
C PHE A 31 -8.54 0.56 7.33
N TRP A 32 -7.50 1.36 7.41
CA TRP A 32 -7.43 2.47 8.35
C TRP A 32 -7.31 3.77 7.56
N ASP A 33 -7.98 4.82 8.02
CA ASP A 33 -7.82 6.17 7.51
C ASP A 33 -7.94 7.18 8.66
N ILE A 34 -7.48 8.41 8.45
CA ILE A 34 -7.66 9.51 9.40
C ILE A 34 -9.00 10.23 9.18
N ASN A 35 -9.56 10.14 7.98
CA ASN A 35 -10.80 10.82 7.62
C ASN A 35 -12.02 9.97 8.03
N GLU A 36 -12.72 10.43 9.06
CA GLU A 36 -13.92 9.76 9.60
C GLU A 36 -15.04 9.62 8.58
N GLU A 37 -15.23 10.59 7.69
CA GLU A 37 -16.25 10.51 6.63
C GLU A 37 -15.96 9.37 5.66
N VAL A 38 -14.68 9.12 5.35
CA VAL A 38 -14.27 7.96 4.52
C VAL A 38 -14.54 6.65 5.25
N ILE A 39 -14.23 6.58 6.55
CA ILE A 39 -14.46 5.39 7.37
C ILE A 39 -15.95 5.06 7.44
N ASP A 40 -16.78 6.06 7.76
CA ASP A 40 -18.22 5.91 7.85
C ASP A 40 -18.82 5.54 6.49
N SER A 41 -18.31 6.14 5.40
CA SER A 41 -18.75 5.81 4.05
C SER A 41 -18.50 4.33 3.70
N ILE A 42 -17.32 3.81 4.04
CA ILE A 42 -16.96 2.41 3.81
C ILE A 42 -17.82 1.47 4.67
N ASN A 43 -18.06 1.81 5.93
CA ASN A 43 -18.76 0.93 6.86
C ASN A 43 -20.28 0.93 6.67
N LEU A 44 -20.88 2.11 6.41
CA LEU A 44 -22.34 2.26 6.29
C LEU A 44 -22.84 2.03 4.87
N PHE A 45 -22.11 2.54 3.88
CA PHE A 45 -22.55 2.53 2.48
C PHE A 45 -21.76 1.56 1.60
N HIS A 46 -20.71 0.92 2.14
CA HIS A 46 -19.80 0.05 1.39
C HIS A 46 -19.27 0.73 0.12
N LYS A 47 -18.88 2.00 0.27
CA LYS A 47 -18.30 2.82 -0.80
C LYS A 47 -17.14 3.63 -0.24
N ASN A 48 -16.15 3.89 -1.09
CA ASN A 48 -15.18 4.92 -0.82
C ASN A 48 -15.45 6.09 -1.77
N SER A 49 -16.45 6.89 -1.44
CA SER A 49 -16.93 7.94 -2.35
C SER A 49 -15.88 9.01 -2.66
N ARG A 50 -14.88 9.17 -1.81
CA ARG A 50 -13.76 10.10 -2.02
C ARG A 50 -12.79 9.60 -3.08
N ALA A 51 -12.48 8.31 -3.08
CA ALA A 51 -11.57 7.70 -4.05
C ALA A 51 -12.30 7.36 -5.36
N PHE A 52 -13.44 6.67 -5.25
CA PHE A 52 -14.21 6.16 -6.39
C PHE A 52 -15.72 6.25 -6.09
N PRO A 53 -16.38 7.38 -6.41
CA PRO A 53 -17.81 7.62 -6.12
C PRO A 53 -18.78 6.53 -6.58
N ASN A 54 -18.45 5.89 -7.70
CA ASN A 54 -19.33 4.93 -8.38
C ASN A 54 -18.94 3.46 -8.11
N LEU A 55 -17.86 3.21 -7.35
CA LEU A 55 -17.41 1.85 -7.05
C LEU A 55 -18.02 1.35 -5.74
N GLY A 56 -18.75 0.24 -5.81
CA GLY A 56 -19.15 -0.52 -4.63
C GLY A 56 -17.99 -1.35 -4.09
N LEU A 57 -17.78 -1.32 -2.79
CA LEU A 57 -16.86 -2.20 -2.08
C LEU A 57 -17.60 -3.46 -1.62
N GLU A 58 -16.89 -4.57 -1.43
CA GLU A 58 -17.51 -5.75 -0.82
C GLU A 58 -17.98 -5.44 0.61
N LYS A 59 -19.13 -6.00 0.98
CA LYS A 59 -19.72 -5.87 2.32
C LYS A 59 -18.84 -6.44 3.44
N SER A 60 -17.82 -7.21 3.10
CA SER A 60 -16.83 -7.78 4.03
C SER A 60 -15.78 -6.76 4.48
N ILE A 61 -15.54 -5.72 3.68
CA ILE A 61 -14.55 -4.68 3.98
C ILE A 61 -15.01 -3.87 5.19
N ARG A 62 -14.06 -3.58 6.08
CA ARG A 62 -14.26 -2.69 7.23
C ARG A 62 -13.19 -1.60 7.23
N ALA A 63 -13.57 -0.40 7.63
CA ALA A 63 -12.65 0.69 7.91
C ALA A 63 -12.62 0.99 9.41
N TYR A 64 -11.44 1.31 9.92
CA TYR A 64 -11.20 1.54 11.34
C TYR A 64 -10.61 2.93 11.57
N LYS A 65 -11.08 3.60 12.62
CA LYS A 65 -10.49 4.84 13.15
C LYS A 65 -9.29 4.56 14.05
N ASP A 66 -9.43 3.52 14.88
CA ASP A 66 -8.38 3.03 15.76
C ASP A 66 -7.37 2.21 14.94
N ILE A 67 -6.15 2.73 14.82
CA ILE A 67 -5.11 2.13 14.00
C ILE A 67 -4.64 0.78 14.57
N GLY A 68 -4.57 0.64 15.90
CA GLY A 68 -4.15 -0.59 16.56
C GLY A 68 -5.14 -1.72 16.31
N LYS A 69 -6.44 -1.44 16.42
CA LYS A 69 -7.50 -2.41 16.09
C LYS A 69 -7.47 -2.83 14.61
N SER A 70 -7.08 -1.91 13.73
CA SER A 70 -7.02 -2.20 12.30
C SER A 70 -5.94 -3.22 11.93
N VAL A 71 -4.81 -3.23 12.65
CA VAL A 71 -3.65 -4.07 12.31
C VAL A 71 -3.50 -5.31 13.19
N ALA A 72 -4.23 -5.40 14.30
CA ALA A 72 -4.03 -6.43 15.33
C ALA A 72 -4.12 -7.89 14.82
N SER A 73 -4.88 -8.14 13.76
CA SER A 73 -5.04 -9.47 13.15
C SER A 73 -4.50 -9.56 11.71
N ALA A 74 -3.68 -8.60 11.29
CA ALA A 74 -3.20 -8.52 9.91
C ALA A 74 -2.05 -9.49 9.65
N ASP A 75 -2.18 -10.30 8.59
CA ASP A 75 -1.07 -11.07 8.01
C ASP A 75 -0.20 -10.19 7.10
N LEU A 76 -0.82 -9.13 6.56
CA LEU A 76 -0.26 -8.17 5.64
C LEU A 76 -0.72 -6.75 5.99
N VAL A 77 0.21 -5.82 6.16
CA VAL A 77 -0.06 -4.39 6.29
C VAL A 77 0.51 -3.63 5.09
N VAL A 78 -0.35 -2.85 4.43
CA VAL A 78 0.00 -2.07 3.24
C VAL A 78 0.01 -0.58 3.59
N PHE A 79 1.16 0.07 3.49
CA PHE A 79 1.31 1.51 3.64
C PHE A 79 0.96 2.21 2.32
N ALA A 80 -0.29 2.67 2.21
CA ALA A 80 -0.85 3.41 1.07
C ALA A 80 -1.06 4.90 1.36
N VAL A 81 -0.45 5.41 2.44
CA VAL A 81 -0.47 6.84 2.81
C VAL A 81 0.54 7.66 1.99
N ALA A 82 0.37 8.97 1.98
CA ALA A 82 1.34 9.90 1.40
C ALA A 82 2.71 9.79 2.11
N SER A 83 3.81 10.04 1.40
CA SER A 83 5.18 9.90 1.93
C SER A 83 5.40 10.67 3.25
N ARG A 84 4.89 11.91 3.33
CA ARG A 84 4.96 12.76 4.52
C ARG A 84 4.34 12.17 5.79
N ALA A 85 3.38 11.24 5.63
CA ALA A 85 2.67 10.62 6.74
C ALA A 85 3.27 9.26 7.15
N VAL A 86 4.20 8.70 6.38
CA VAL A 86 4.71 7.34 6.60
C VAL A 86 5.36 7.20 7.98
N ARG A 87 6.17 8.17 8.41
CA ARG A 87 6.87 8.09 9.70
C ARG A 87 5.88 8.04 10.87
N GLU A 88 4.95 9.00 10.92
CA GLU A 88 3.94 9.11 11.98
C GLU A 88 3.06 7.86 12.04
N VAL A 89 2.61 7.37 10.88
CA VAL A 89 1.78 6.16 10.80
C VAL A 89 2.56 4.92 11.23
N ALA A 90 3.83 4.80 10.83
CA ALA A 90 4.69 3.68 11.23
C ALA A 90 4.93 3.65 12.74
N ALA A 91 5.22 4.80 13.35
CA ALA A 91 5.33 4.93 14.80
C ALA A 91 4.03 4.50 15.51
N SER A 92 2.88 4.90 14.96
CA SER A 92 1.56 4.60 15.54
C SER A 92 1.15 3.13 15.46
N VAL A 93 1.67 2.35 14.51
CA VAL A 93 1.33 0.91 14.38
C VAL A 93 2.33 -0.01 15.08
N LYS A 94 3.53 0.47 15.39
CA LYS A 94 4.68 -0.35 15.81
C LYS A 94 4.32 -1.38 16.89
N ASP A 95 3.64 -0.94 17.95
CA ASP A 95 3.31 -1.77 19.11
C ASP A 95 2.05 -2.64 18.92
N HIS A 96 1.38 -2.51 17.77
CA HIS A 96 0.16 -3.24 17.44
C HIS A 96 0.37 -4.29 16.33
N LEU A 97 1.52 -4.26 15.65
CA LEU A 97 1.81 -5.17 14.55
C LEU A 97 2.04 -6.62 15.04
N PRO A 98 1.40 -7.62 14.41
CA PRO A 98 1.72 -9.02 14.66
C PRO A 98 3.16 -9.34 14.25
N ARG A 99 3.89 -10.14 15.05
CA ARG A 99 5.33 -10.42 14.85
C ARG A 99 5.70 -10.92 13.45
N ASN A 100 4.82 -11.64 12.77
CA ASN A 100 5.07 -12.26 11.46
C ASN A 100 4.34 -11.56 10.30
N CYS A 101 3.84 -10.34 10.55
CA CYS A 101 3.09 -9.54 9.60
C CYS A 101 4.00 -9.00 8.49
N MET A 102 3.62 -9.25 7.24
CA MET A 102 4.33 -8.70 6.09
C MET A 102 3.99 -7.23 5.90
N ILE A 103 5.00 -6.39 5.65
CA ILE A 103 4.82 -4.95 5.47
C ILE A 103 5.11 -4.57 4.02
N VAL A 104 4.17 -3.92 3.36
CA VAL A 104 4.29 -3.50 1.96
C VAL A 104 4.19 -1.99 1.88
N SER A 105 5.22 -1.33 1.37
CA SER A 105 5.20 0.10 1.10
C SER A 105 4.77 0.39 -0.33
N LEU A 106 3.70 1.17 -0.49
CA LEU A 106 3.28 1.78 -1.77
C LEU A 106 3.63 3.26 -1.84
N ALA A 107 4.00 3.87 -0.72
CA ALA A 107 4.28 5.29 -0.61
C ALA A 107 5.45 5.67 -1.55
N LYS A 108 5.21 6.69 -2.38
CA LYS A 108 6.17 7.25 -3.34
C LYS A 108 6.58 8.63 -2.84
N GLY A 109 7.87 8.87 -2.70
CA GLY A 109 8.41 10.13 -2.17
C GLY A 109 9.67 9.89 -1.36
N LEU A 110 10.29 11.00 -0.96
CA LEU A 110 11.33 11.06 0.05
C LEU A 110 10.77 11.78 1.28
N GLU A 111 11.35 11.51 2.44
CA GLU A 111 11.08 12.30 3.64
C GLU A 111 11.74 13.69 3.51
N ASP A 112 10.98 14.76 3.72
CA ASP A 112 11.42 16.13 3.41
C ASP A 112 12.66 16.55 4.20
N SER A 113 12.76 16.15 5.47
CA SER A 113 13.85 16.59 6.36
C SER A 113 15.13 15.77 6.22
N THR A 114 15.04 14.50 5.83
CA THR A 114 16.18 13.56 5.83
C THR A 114 16.53 13.01 4.46
N PHE A 115 15.68 13.25 3.46
CA PHE A 115 15.75 12.66 2.12
C PHE A 115 15.75 11.13 2.09
N LYS A 116 15.30 10.49 3.18
CA LYS A 116 15.20 9.03 3.25
C LYS A 116 14.06 8.54 2.37
N THR A 117 14.28 7.38 1.76
CA THR A 117 13.23 6.62 1.08
C THR A 117 12.25 6.04 2.09
N MET A 118 11.01 5.80 1.67
CA MET A 118 9.96 5.23 2.54
C MET A 118 10.35 3.91 3.21
N PRO A 119 10.99 2.92 2.55
CA PRO A 119 11.48 1.73 3.26
C PRO A 119 12.56 2.03 4.30
N GLN A 120 13.40 3.05 4.12
CA GLN A 120 14.36 3.47 5.17
C GLN A 120 13.63 4.04 6.39
N VAL A 121 12.65 4.91 6.18
CA VAL A 121 11.80 5.46 7.25
C VAL A 121 11.08 4.34 7.99
N LEU A 122 10.45 3.41 7.27
CA LEU A 122 9.75 2.27 7.88
C LEU A 122 10.69 1.39 8.71
N ARG A 123 11.92 1.14 8.25
CA ARG A 123 12.90 0.34 9.02
C ARG A 123 13.33 1.04 10.29
N GLU A 124 13.50 2.37 10.26
CA GLU A 124 13.86 3.15 11.45
C GLU A 124 12.75 3.13 12.50
N GLU A 125 11.50 3.34 12.08
CA GLU A 125 10.38 3.40 13.01
C GLU A 125 10.03 2.02 13.58
N LEU A 126 9.88 1.03 12.72
CA LEU A 126 9.42 -0.30 13.13
C LEU A 126 10.53 -1.11 13.80
N GLY A 127 11.76 -1.05 13.27
CA GLY A 127 12.94 -1.71 13.82
C GLY A 127 12.82 -3.24 13.98
N GLY A 128 13.83 -3.82 14.64
CA GLY A 128 13.84 -5.23 15.03
C GLY A 128 13.54 -6.20 13.88
N ASP A 129 12.70 -7.20 14.16
CA ASP A 129 12.33 -8.22 13.19
C ASP A 129 11.57 -7.64 12.00
N PHE A 130 10.86 -6.51 12.16
CA PHE A 130 10.07 -5.88 11.10
C PHE A 130 10.93 -5.33 9.97
N SER A 131 12.19 -4.96 10.24
CA SER A 131 13.10 -4.43 9.21
C SER A 131 13.29 -5.41 8.04
N HIS A 132 13.17 -6.71 8.28
CA HIS A 132 13.27 -7.77 7.27
C HIS A 132 11.94 -8.17 6.64
N GLN A 133 10.82 -7.61 7.10
CA GLN A 133 9.46 -7.91 6.63
C GLN A 133 8.92 -6.86 5.66
N ILE A 134 9.69 -5.79 5.43
CA ILE A 134 9.34 -4.68 4.55
C ILE A 134 9.74 -5.00 3.11
N VAL A 135 8.76 -4.89 2.21
CA VAL A 135 8.94 -4.94 0.77
C VAL A 135 8.31 -3.70 0.13
N VAL A 136 8.83 -3.28 -1.02
CA VAL A 136 8.32 -2.11 -1.76
C VAL A 136 7.57 -2.60 -2.99
N LEU A 137 6.33 -2.16 -3.18
CA LEU A 137 5.58 -2.41 -4.40
C LEU A 137 5.37 -1.08 -5.13
N SER A 138 5.87 -0.99 -6.36
CA SER A 138 5.84 0.22 -7.18
C SER A 138 5.69 -0.13 -8.65
N GLY A 139 5.55 0.88 -9.52
CA GLY A 139 5.34 0.69 -10.96
C GLY A 139 4.20 1.53 -11.52
N PRO A 140 3.85 1.32 -12.80
CA PRO A 140 2.75 1.97 -13.51
C PRO A 140 1.39 1.44 -13.04
N MET A 141 1.07 1.69 -11.78
CA MET A 141 -0.15 1.23 -11.12
C MET A 141 -1.16 2.38 -11.04
N LEU A 142 -1.81 2.71 -12.17
CA LEU A 142 -2.89 3.70 -12.18
C LEU A 142 -4.11 3.13 -11.46
N ALA A 143 -4.63 3.85 -10.47
CA ALA A 143 -5.68 3.34 -9.60
C ALA A 143 -6.96 2.98 -10.38
N ASP A 144 -7.32 3.79 -11.39
CA ASP A 144 -8.45 3.51 -12.28
C ASP A 144 -8.29 2.20 -13.06
N HIS A 145 -7.08 1.89 -13.53
CA HIS A 145 -6.82 0.65 -14.26
C HIS A 145 -6.93 -0.58 -13.36
N LEU A 146 -6.53 -0.44 -12.09
CA LEU A 146 -6.60 -1.53 -11.12
C LEU A 146 -8.03 -1.86 -10.73
N ILE A 147 -8.89 -0.85 -10.52
CA ILE A 147 -10.30 -1.10 -10.16
C ILE A 147 -11.08 -1.74 -11.31
N THR A 148 -10.70 -1.48 -12.57
CA THR A 148 -11.29 -2.12 -13.76
C THR A 148 -10.58 -3.43 -14.15
N LYS A 149 -9.59 -3.88 -13.35
CA LYS A 149 -8.82 -5.11 -13.57
C LYS A 149 -8.08 -5.15 -14.92
N ASN A 150 -7.59 -4.00 -15.38
CA ASN A 150 -6.78 -3.94 -16.60
C ASN A 150 -5.41 -4.60 -16.37
N PRO A 151 -4.84 -5.28 -17.39
CA PRO A 151 -3.50 -5.84 -17.31
C PRO A 151 -2.48 -4.81 -16.81
N THR A 152 -1.87 -5.09 -15.66
CA THR A 152 -0.93 -4.20 -14.97
C THR A 152 0.28 -4.99 -14.53
N CYS A 153 1.47 -4.41 -14.72
CA CYS A 153 2.72 -4.98 -14.24
C CYS A 153 3.34 -4.05 -13.19
N ALA A 154 3.73 -4.61 -12.05
CA ALA A 154 4.34 -3.89 -10.94
C ALA A 154 5.69 -4.51 -10.57
N MET A 155 6.56 -3.69 -10.00
CA MET A 155 7.82 -4.10 -9.42
C MET A 155 7.68 -4.34 -7.92
N LEU A 156 8.15 -5.49 -7.47
CA LEU A 156 8.25 -5.83 -6.06
C LEU A 156 9.74 -5.90 -5.66
N ALA A 157 10.15 -5.03 -4.76
CA ALA A 157 11.55 -4.87 -4.38
C ALA A 157 11.81 -5.21 -2.91
N SER A 158 12.87 -5.96 -2.67
CA SER A 158 13.43 -6.24 -1.34
C SER A 158 14.94 -6.44 -1.45
N GLU A 159 15.71 -5.88 -0.51
CA GLU A 159 17.18 -6.00 -0.50
C GLU A 159 17.64 -7.46 -0.36
N LYS A 160 16.85 -8.27 0.35
CA LYS A 160 17.12 -9.70 0.53
C LYS A 160 16.00 -10.50 -0.12
N SER A 161 16.38 -11.56 -0.83
CA SER A 161 15.44 -12.63 -1.15
C SER A 161 15.08 -13.32 0.16
N ASN A 162 13.89 -13.02 0.67
CA ASN A 162 13.37 -13.54 1.93
C ASN A 162 12.01 -14.20 1.68
N THR A 163 11.45 -14.80 2.71
CA THR A 163 10.10 -15.38 2.62
C THR A 163 9.02 -14.33 2.32
N TYR A 164 9.24 -13.08 2.73
CA TYR A 164 8.29 -11.98 2.56
C TYR A 164 8.13 -11.51 1.11
N ILE A 165 9.18 -11.48 0.28
CA ILE A 165 9.03 -11.14 -1.15
C ILE A 165 8.17 -12.18 -1.87
N LYS A 166 8.33 -13.47 -1.54
CA LYS A 166 7.51 -14.55 -2.09
C LYS A 166 6.05 -14.45 -1.64
N ARG A 167 5.84 -14.24 -0.32
CA ARG A 167 4.50 -14.03 0.25
C ARG A 167 3.81 -12.81 -0.35
N ALA A 168 4.54 -11.70 -0.59
CA ALA A 168 3.98 -10.50 -1.20
C ALA A 168 3.62 -10.73 -2.66
N LYS A 169 4.46 -11.46 -3.41
CA LYS A 169 4.11 -11.86 -4.76
C LYS A 169 2.84 -12.70 -4.79
N GLU A 170 2.75 -13.73 -3.96
CA GLU A 170 1.54 -14.56 -3.82
C GLU A 170 0.31 -13.74 -3.38
N ALA A 171 0.51 -12.71 -2.56
CA ALA A 171 -0.58 -11.86 -2.07
C ALA A 171 -1.21 -10.99 -3.17
N PHE A 172 -0.43 -10.52 -4.14
CA PHE A 172 -0.89 -9.55 -5.13
C PHE A 172 -0.94 -10.06 -6.57
N GLU A 173 -0.11 -11.04 -6.94
CA GLU A 173 -0.07 -11.55 -8.30
C GLU A 173 -1.35 -12.33 -8.61
N ASN A 174 -1.96 -12.05 -9.75
CA ASN A 174 -3.14 -12.74 -10.26
C ASN A 174 -3.15 -12.71 -11.80
N ASP A 175 -4.27 -13.02 -12.44
CA ASP A 175 -4.37 -13.11 -13.90
C ASP A 175 -4.05 -11.79 -14.62
N TRP A 176 -4.37 -10.65 -14.00
CA TRP A 176 -4.24 -9.32 -14.61
C TRP A 176 -3.25 -8.41 -13.87
N PHE A 177 -2.87 -8.71 -12.64
CA PHE A 177 -1.84 -8.00 -11.89
C PHE A 177 -0.59 -8.87 -11.80
N LYS A 178 0.46 -8.55 -12.57
CA LYS A 178 1.71 -9.31 -12.61
C LYS A 178 2.84 -8.61 -11.86
N ILE A 179 3.71 -9.39 -11.21
CA ILE A 179 4.81 -8.87 -10.42
C ILE A 179 6.16 -9.27 -11.00
N ILE A 180 7.03 -8.28 -11.18
CA ILE A 180 8.45 -8.46 -11.46
C ILE A 180 9.23 -8.21 -10.17
N GLU A 181 9.96 -9.22 -9.72
CA GLU A 181 10.81 -9.12 -8.54
C GLU A 181 12.13 -8.42 -8.86
N THR A 182 12.62 -7.59 -7.94
CA THR A 182 13.96 -7.02 -8.02
C THR A 182 14.60 -6.93 -6.64
N ARG A 183 15.93 -6.83 -6.62
CA ARG A 183 16.70 -6.49 -5.42
C ARG A 183 17.06 -5.00 -5.33
N ASP A 184 16.83 -4.25 -6.42
CA ASP A 184 17.14 -2.83 -6.48
C ASP A 184 16.03 -1.98 -5.84
N VAL A 185 15.97 -2.01 -4.51
CA VAL A 185 15.01 -1.21 -3.73
C VAL A 185 15.22 0.28 -3.98
N THR A 186 16.46 0.72 -4.08
CA THR A 186 16.82 2.13 -4.29
C THR A 186 16.30 2.63 -5.62
N GLY A 187 16.60 1.93 -6.72
CA GLY A 187 16.12 2.29 -8.06
C GLY A 187 14.61 2.31 -8.16
N VAL A 188 13.92 1.34 -7.53
CA VAL A 188 12.45 1.31 -7.49
C VAL A 188 11.86 2.51 -6.73
N CYS A 189 12.45 2.89 -5.61
CA CYS A 189 12.00 4.07 -4.85
C CYS A 189 12.25 5.36 -5.64
N LEU A 190 13.46 5.57 -6.14
CA LEU A 190 13.85 6.77 -6.85
C LEU A 190 13.10 6.93 -8.17
N GLY A 191 12.88 5.84 -8.93
CA GLY A 191 12.05 5.87 -10.13
C GLY A 191 10.62 6.33 -9.85
N GLY A 192 10.06 5.93 -8.69
CA GLY A 192 8.77 6.40 -8.21
C GLY A 192 8.74 7.89 -7.84
N VAL A 193 9.86 8.47 -7.42
CA VAL A 193 10.00 9.90 -7.12
C VAL A 193 10.15 10.72 -8.41
N VAL A 194 11.11 10.34 -9.25
CA VAL A 194 11.47 11.07 -10.48
C VAL A 194 10.31 11.12 -11.46
N LYS A 195 9.49 10.06 -11.57
CA LYS A 195 8.34 10.06 -12.51
C LYS A 195 7.35 11.20 -12.25
N ASN A 196 7.17 11.61 -10.99
CA ASN A 196 6.21 12.65 -10.65
C ASN A 196 6.73 14.03 -11.07
N ALA A 197 8.04 14.27 -10.89
CA ALA A 197 8.68 15.47 -11.39
C ALA A 197 8.60 15.56 -12.92
N LEU A 198 8.91 14.45 -13.61
CA LEU A 198 8.81 14.38 -15.08
C LEU A 198 7.38 14.58 -15.58
N ALA A 199 6.37 14.05 -14.89
CA ALA A 199 4.97 14.25 -15.26
C ALA A 199 4.55 15.71 -15.19
N VAL A 200 5.02 16.47 -14.18
CA VAL A 200 4.78 17.92 -14.09
C VAL A 200 5.45 18.64 -15.25
N CYS A 201 6.71 18.34 -15.55
CA CYS A 201 7.42 18.93 -16.70
C CYS A 201 6.68 18.64 -18.03
N SER A 202 6.21 17.41 -18.23
CA SER A 202 5.43 17.03 -19.42
C SER A 202 4.15 17.83 -19.53
N GLY A 203 3.37 17.94 -18.45
CA GLY A 203 2.11 18.70 -18.47
C GLY A 203 2.30 20.20 -18.72
N ILE A 204 3.44 20.78 -18.30
CA ILE A 204 3.80 22.16 -18.67
C ILE A 204 4.06 22.27 -20.17
N MET A 205 4.84 21.35 -20.74
CA MET A 205 5.15 21.36 -22.18
C MET A 205 3.90 21.11 -23.04
N ASP A 206 3.00 20.22 -22.63
CA ASP A 206 1.74 19.94 -23.36
C ASP A 206 0.77 21.14 -23.33
N GLY A 207 0.89 22.03 -22.33
CA GLY A 207 0.06 23.22 -22.19
C GLY A 207 0.62 24.48 -22.88
N MET A 208 1.86 24.43 -23.40
CA MET A 208 2.49 25.50 -24.17
C MET A 208 2.16 25.38 -25.66
#